data_AF-B9IK25-F1
#
_entry.id   AF-B9IK25-F1
#
_cell.length_a   1.000
_cell.length_b   1.000
_cell.length_c   1.000
_cell.angle_alpha   90.00
_cell.angle_beta   90.00
_cell.angle_gamma   90.00
#
_symmetry.space_group_name_H-M   'P 1'
#
loop_
_entity.id
_entity.type
_entity.pdbx_description
1 polymer ?
#
loop_
_entity_poly.entity_id
_entity_poly.type
_entity_poly.pdbx_seq_one_letter_code
_entity_poly.pdbx_strand_id
1 'polypeptide(L)'
;MENSGRTTIGKTVLSMAITAVTVMMIVECAAAEQLYKVGSRGWIPNYNYTDWLNQSHEHFYVGDWLLFVFDKHSYNVLEVNETSYENCNDQGFIKNITRGGRDVVQLTEARRYYFLSSGGYCWNGMKVAINVEDFAPTPAPASSTENGSPSNIVSRQMIILIAFCVALEWMVLFL
;
A
#
# COMPACT_ATOMS: atom_id res chain seq x y z
N MET A 1 -41.62 -38.73 -9.85
CA MET A 1 -40.48 -38.58 -8.90
C MET A 1 -39.19 -38.13 -9.60
N GLU A 2 -39.03 -38.35 -10.91
CA GLU A 2 -37.80 -37.99 -11.67
C GLU A 2 -37.54 -36.47 -11.86
N ASN A 3 -38.59 -35.64 -11.96
CA ASN A 3 -38.43 -34.18 -12.13
C ASN A 3 -37.91 -33.46 -10.88
N SER A 4 -38.22 -33.95 -9.67
CA SER A 4 -37.83 -33.29 -8.41
C SER A 4 -36.31 -33.42 -8.15
N GLY A 5 -35.70 -34.52 -8.56
CA GLY A 5 -34.26 -34.73 -8.46
C GLY A 5 -33.49 -33.83 -9.43
N ARG A 6 -33.97 -33.68 -10.66
CA ARG A 6 -33.34 -32.86 -11.70
C ARG A 6 -33.30 -31.37 -11.35
N THR A 7 -34.40 -30.85 -10.79
CA THR A 7 -34.49 -29.45 -10.33
C THR A 7 -33.60 -29.17 -9.12
N THR A 8 -33.44 -30.15 -8.22
CA THR A 8 -32.59 -30.01 -7.02
C THR A 8 -31.11 -30.07 -7.37
N ILE A 9 -30.72 -30.99 -8.27
CA ILE A 9 -29.35 -31.11 -8.77
C ILE A 9 -28.94 -29.87 -9.58
N GLY A 10 -29.86 -29.30 -10.37
CA GLY A 10 -29.59 -28.06 -11.12
C GLY A 10 -29.31 -26.87 -10.20
N LYS A 11 -30.04 -26.76 -9.09
CA LYS A 11 -29.86 -25.68 -8.09
C LYS A 11 -28.55 -25.81 -7.31
N THR A 12 -28.16 -27.02 -6.91
CA THR A 12 -26.91 -27.26 -6.18
C THR A 12 -25.68 -27.04 -7.05
N VAL A 13 -25.71 -27.45 -8.32
CA VAL A 13 -24.63 -27.21 -9.29
C VAL A 13 -24.48 -25.72 -9.58
N LEU A 14 -25.60 -24.99 -9.73
CA LEU A 14 -25.57 -23.53 -9.95
C LEU A 14 -25.00 -22.78 -8.73
N SER A 15 -25.38 -23.18 -7.52
CA SER A 15 -24.85 -22.59 -6.28
C SER A 15 -23.34 -22.83 -6.15
N MET A 16 -22.85 -24.07 -6.36
CA MET A 16 -21.40 -24.34 -6.33
C MET A 16 -20.63 -23.53 -7.38
N ALA A 17 -21.19 -23.33 -8.57
CA ALA A 17 -20.57 -22.53 -9.62
C ALA A 17 -20.47 -21.05 -9.22
N ILE A 18 -21.52 -20.49 -8.60
CA ILE A 18 -21.52 -19.11 -8.10
C ILE A 18 -20.50 -18.94 -6.98
N THR A 19 -20.47 -19.85 -6.00
CA THR A 19 -19.50 -19.81 -4.90
C THR A 19 -18.07 -19.93 -5.45
N ALA A 20 -17.80 -20.84 -6.38
CA ALA A 20 -16.48 -20.98 -7.01
C ALA A 20 -16.04 -19.71 -7.76
N VAL A 21 -16.95 -19.05 -8.48
CA VAL A 21 -16.67 -17.78 -9.18
C VAL A 21 -16.41 -16.64 -8.19
N THR A 22 -17.20 -16.52 -7.12
CA THR A 22 -16.95 -15.51 -6.07
C THR A 22 -15.63 -15.73 -5.35
N VAL A 23 -15.22 -16.97 -5.09
CA VAL A 23 -13.92 -17.30 -4.50
C VAL A 23 -12.76 -16.98 -5.46
N MET A 24 -12.93 -17.20 -6.77
CA MET A 24 -11.91 -16.83 -7.77
C MET A 24 -11.74 -15.31 -7.93
N MET A 25 -12.80 -14.51 -7.78
CA MET A 25 -12.73 -13.05 -7.80
C MET A 25 -11.94 -12.47 -6.62
N ILE A 26 -11.80 -13.21 -5.51
CA ILE A 26 -11.02 -12.79 -4.34
C ILE A 26 -9.50 -12.93 -4.58
N VAL A 27 -9.09 -13.68 -5.62
CA VAL A 27 -7.68 -14.01 -5.93
C VAL A 27 -6.99 -12.94 -6.81
N GLU A 28 -7.65 -11.83 -7.11
CA GLU A 28 -6.97 -10.68 -7.70
C GLU A 28 -6.30 -9.85 -6.60
N CYS A 29 -5.16 -10.35 -6.10
CA CYS A 29 -4.24 -9.51 -5.34
C CYS A 29 -3.51 -8.59 -6.33
N ALA A 30 -4.22 -7.59 -6.84
CA ALA A 30 -3.58 -6.46 -7.48
C ALA A 30 -2.70 -5.79 -6.42
N ALA A 31 -1.41 -5.68 -6.69
CA ALA A 31 -0.50 -4.83 -5.94
C ALA A 31 -1.11 -3.42 -5.89
N ALA A 32 -1.76 -3.09 -4.77
CA ALA A 32 -2.46 -1.82 -4.65
C ALA A 32 -1.40 -0.73 -4.39
N GLU A 33 -1.27 0.21 -5.33
CA GLU A 33 -0.47 1.43 -5.14
C GLU A 33 -0.84 2.07 -3.80
N GLN A 34 0.13 2.28 -2.92
CA GLN A 34 -0.09 2.88 -1.61
C GLN A 34 0.26 4.36 -1.60
N LEU A 35 -0.43 5.14 -0.75
CA LEU A 35 -0.11 6.54 -0.49
C LEU A 35 0.41 6.71 0.94
N TYR A 36 1.69 7.03 1.07
CA TYR A 36 2.36 7.18 2.36
C TYR A 36 2.55 8.64 2.74
N LYS A 37 1.98 9.06 3.87
CA LYS A 37 2.26 10.37 4.44
C LYS A 37 3.65 10.37 5.07
N VAL A 38 4.55 11.21 4.55
CA VAL A 38 5.91 11.33 5.06
C VAL A 38 5.92 12.05 6.41
N GLY A 39 6.38 11.34 7.44
CA GLY A 39 6.35 11.77 8.83
C GLY A 39 4.95 11.74 9.45
N SER A 40 4.83 11.17 10.64
CA SER A 40 3.55 11.14 11.38
C SER A 40 3.00 12.56 11.61
N ARG A 41 3.91 13.50 11.89
CA ARG A 41 3.63 14.94 12.10
C ARG A 41 3.74 15.79 10.83
N GLY A 42 3.95 15.16 9.67
CA GLY A 42 4.22 15.84 8.39
C GLY A 42 5.70 16.13 8.18
N TRP A 43 5.98 16.92 7.14
CA TRP A 43 7.31 17.31 6.71
C TRP A 43 7.73 18.59 7.45
N ILE A 44 8.48 18.42 8.54
CA ILE A 44 8.95 19.46 9.47
C ILE A 44 10.43 19.24 9.88
N PRO A 45 11.13 20.28 10.36
CA PRO A 45 12.47 20.14 10.92
C PRO A 45 12.45 19.51 12.32
N ASN A 46 13.62 19.08 12.80
CA ASN A 46 13.84 18.46 14.11
C ASN A 46 12.97 17.20 14.33
N TYR A 47 12.76 16.43 13.26
CA TYR A 47 11.98 15.21 13.26
C TYR A 47 12.82 14.05 12.74
N ASN A 48 12.72 12.87 13.38
CA ASN A 48 13.47 11.70 12.98
C ASN A 48 12.72 10.90 11.92
N TYR A 49 13.04 11.11 10.65
CA TYR A 49 12.44 10.35 9.54
C TYR A 49 12.93 8.90 9.48
N THR A 50 14.10 8.58 10.06
CA THR A 50 14.56 7.19 10.16
C THR A 50 13.64 6.37 11.07
N ASP A 51 13.22 6.94 12.20
CA ASP A 51 12.24 6.28 13.08
C ASP A 51 10.88 6.14 12.39
N TRP A 52 10.46 7.15 11.63
CA TRP A 52 9.22 7.08 10.86
C TRP A 52 9.24 5.94 9.84
N LEU A 53 10.36 5.75 9.12
CA LEU A 53 10.53 4.64 8.19
C LEU A 53 10.40 3.31 8.90
N ASN A 54 11.17 3.11 9.97
CA ASN A 54 11.19 1.84 10.72
C ASN A 54 9.84 1.47 11.33
N GLN A 55 9.01 2.46 11.70
CA GLN A 55 7.73 2.23 12.36
C GLN A 55 6.55 2.11 11.40
N SER A 56 6.60 2.80 10.27
CA SER A 56 5.42 2.97 9.42
C SER A 56 5.43 1.99 8.25
N HIS A 57 6.59 1.77 7.62
CA HIS A 57 6.69 1.07 6.34
C HIS A 57 8.02 0.33 6.21
N GLU A 58 7.99 -1.01 6.27
CA GLU A 58 9.19 -1.84 6.05
C GLU A 58 9.61 -1.85 4.57
N HIS A 59 8.66 -1.69 3.65
CA HIS A 59 8.89 -1.78 2.21
C HIS A 59 8.13 -0.70 1.44
N PHE A 60 8.80 -0.10 0.46
CA PHE A 60 8.19 0.79 -0.55
C PHE A 60 8.41 0.15 -1.91
N TYR A 61 7.37 0.17 -2.75
CA TYR A 61 7.42 -0.46 -4.06
C TYR A 61 7.26 0.53 -5.19
N VAL A 62 7.73 0.13 -6.37
CA VAL A 62 7.44 0.86 -7.62
C VAL A 62 5.93 0.99 -7.79
N GLY A 63 5.46 2.22 -8.04
CA GLY A 63 4.05 2.58 -8.14
C GLY A 63 3.52 3.30 -6.90
N ASP A 64 4.16 3.14 -5.73
CA ASP A 64 3.75 3.81 -4.51
C ASP A 64 3.93 5.33 -4.59
N TRP A 65 3.18 6.04 -3.75
CA TRP A 65 3.13 7.49 -3.68
C TRP A 65 3.56 7.99 -2.31
N LEU A 66 4.31 9.08 -2.28
CA LEU A 66 4.64 9.81 -1.07
C LEU A 66 3.85 11.11 -1.01
N LEU A 67 3.21 11.39 0.12
CA LEU A 67 2.53 12.63 0.43
C LEU A 67 3.34 13.44 1.44
N PHE A 68 3.80 14.61 1.01
CA PHE A 68 4.44 15.59 1.86
C PHE A 68 3.44 16.66 2.31
N VAL A 69 3.27 16.81 3.62
CA VAL A 69 2.40 17.84 4.22
C VAL A 69 3.25 18.82 5.01
N PHE A 70 3.27 20.10 4.61
CA PHE A 70 4.12 21.13 5.18
C PHE A 70 3.54 22.54 4.98
N ASP A 71 4.07 23.52 5.71
CA ASP A 71 3.81 24.93 5.44
C ASP A 71 4.61 25.37 4.20
N LYS A 72 3.89 25.63 3.10
CA LYS A 72 4.46 26.04 1.81
C LYS A 72 5.21 27.37 1.84
N HIS A 73 4.98 28.20 2.86
CA HIS A 73 5.68 29.48 3.01
C HIS A 73 7.03 29.32 3.70
N SER A 74 7.23 28.20 4.40
CA SER A 74 8.40 27.95 5.23
C SER A 74 9.31 26.89 4.64
N TYR A 75 8.73 25.88 3.99
CA TYR A 75 9.45 24.66 3.60
C TYR A 75 9.18 24.25 2.16
N ASN A 76 10.04 23.38 1.65
CA ASN A 76 9.92 22.77 0.34
C ASN A 76 10.36 21.31 0.39
N VAL A 77 10.18 20.62 -0.74
CA VAL A 77 10.57 19.23 -0.96
C VAL A 77 11.32 19.15 -2.28
N LEU A 78 12.60 18.82 -2.20
CA LEU A 78 13.50 18.66 -3.33
C LEU A 78 13.97 17.20 -3.38
N GLU A 79 13.85 16.58 -4.54
CA GLU A 79 14.53 15.33 -4.86
C GLU A 79 15.96 15.63 -5.27
N VAL A 80 16.93 14.93 -4.67
CA VAL A 80 18.36 15.14 -4.88
C VAL A 80 19.09 13.80 -5.09
N ASN A 81 20.37 13.86 -5.45
CA ASN A 81 21.24 12.67 -5.44
C ASN A 81 21.81 12.41 -4.03
N GLU A 82 22.42 11.25 -3.84
CA GLU A 82 22.98 10.81 -2.55
C GLU A 82 24.01 11.80 -1.98
N THR A 83 24.96 12.25 -2.79
CA THR A 83 25.98 13.21 -2.34
C THR A 83 25.38 14.54 -1.88
N SER A 84 24.36 15.03 -2.58
CA SER A 84 23.66 16.26 -2.22
C SER A 84 22.80 16.05 -0.97
N TYR A 85 22.22 14.87 -0.80
CA TYR A 85 21.53 14.48 0.42
C TYR A 85 22.48 14.50 1.62
N GLU A 86 23.61 13.79 1.56
CA GLU A 86 24.60 13.71 2.65
C GLU A 86 25.12 15.07 3.06
N ASN A 87 25.47 15.92 2.08
CA ASN A 87 26.02 17.25 2.31
C ASN A 87 24.95 18.34 2.46
N CYS A 88 23.66 17.97 2.46
CA CYS A 88 22.54 18.91 2.47
C CYS A 88 22.67 20.05 1.44
N ASN A 89 23.15 19.71 0.24
CA ASN A 89 23.22 20.63 -0.88
C ASN A 89 21.86 20.70 -1.57
N ASP A 90 21.22 21.87 -1.50
CA ASP A 90 19.94 22.15 -2.15
C ASP A 90 20.10 22.77 -3.55
N GLN A 91 21.34 22.98 -4.00
CA GLN A 91 21.65 23.44 -5.35
C GLN A 91 21.76 22.24 -6.31
N GLY A 92 21.17 22.37 -7.50
CA GLY A 92 21.22 21.31 -8.52
C GLY A 92 20.33 20.09 -8.21
N PHE A 93 19.19 20.32 -7.55
CA PHE A 93 18.20 19.27 -7.31
C PHE A 93 17.73 18.62 -8.63
N ILE A 94 17.38 17.34 -8.55
CA ILE A 94 16.85 16.56 -9.68
C ILE A 94 15.45 17.05 -10.00
N LYS A 95 14.62 17.21 -8.98
CA LYS A 95 13.21 17.59 -9.12
C LYS A 95 12.72 18.40 -7.94
N ASN A 96 12.00 19.47 -8.20
CA ASN A 96 11.25 20.19 -7.17
C ASN A 96 9.83 19.63 -7.09
N ILE A 97 9.46 19.05 -5.96
CA ILE A 97 8.13 18.46 -5.73
C ILE A 97 7.12 19.50 -5.24
N THR A 98 7.62 20.60 -4.68
CA THR A 98 6.86 21.65 -4.00
C THR A 98 5.86 22.33 -4.91
N ARG A 99 4.60 22.41 -4.48
CA ARG A 99 3.54 23.19 -5.10
C ARG A 99 2.74 23.94 -4.04
N GLY A 100 1.99 23.22 -3.22
CA GLY A 100 0.98 23.79 -2.33
C GLY A 100 1.12 23.44 -0.86
N GLY A 101 2.10 22.61 -0.46
CA GLY A 101 2.26 22.14 0.92
C GLY A 101 1.47 20.86 1.25
N ARG A 102 0.85 20.26 0.24
CA ARG A 102 0.23 18.92 0.27
C ARG A 102 0.56 18.23 -1.05
N ASP A 103 1.84 17.97 -1.22
CA ASP A 103 2.39 17.62 -2.52
C ASP A 103 2.72 16.13 -2.58
N VAL A 104 2.40 15.51 -3.71
CA VAL A 104 2.57 14.07 -3.92
C VAL A 104 3.65 13.80 -4.96
N VAL A 105 4.38 12.71 -4.77
CA VAL A 105 5.36 12.19 -5.75
C VAL A 105 5.22 10.68 -5.85
N GLN A 106 5.19 10.16 -7.08
CA GLN A 106 5.19 8.72 -7.33
C GLN A 106 6.63 8.19 -7.36
N LEU A 107 6.82 7.00 -6.81
CA LEU A 107 8.04 6.22 -6.83
C LEU A 107 8.00 5.32 -8.07
N THR A 108 8.64 5.75 -9.16
CA THR A 108 8.48 5.13 -10.48
C THR A 108 9.55 4.10 -10.82
N GLU A 109 10.60 4.00 -10.01
CA GLU A 109 11.77 3.15 -10.29
C GLU A 109 12.23 2.45 -9.01
N ALA A 110 12.70 1.22 -9.12
CA ALA A 110 13.32 0.50 -8.02
C ALA A 110 14.72 1.06 -7.78
N ARG A 111 14.80 2.03 -6.88
CA ARG A 111 16.05 2.68 -6.45
C ARG A 111 15.88 3.36 -5.11
N ARG A 112 16.98 3.89 -4.58
CA ARG A 112 16.93 4.80 -3.44
C ARG A 112 16.61 6.23 -3.91
N TYR A 113 15.53 6.79 -3.40
CA TYR A 113 15.17 8.20 -3.56
C TYR A 113 15.65 9.00 -2.35
N TYR A 114 16.10 10.24 -2.59
CA TYR A 114 16.55 11.14 -1.53
C TYR A 114 15.78 12.44 -1.62
N PHE A 115 15.13 12.82 -0.52
CA PHE A 115 14.39 14.06 -0.41
C PHE A 115 14.92 14.93 0.72
N LEU A 116 14.98 16.24 0.51
CA LEU A 116 15.37 17.22 1.54
C LEU A 116 14.60 18.54 1.39
N SER A 117 14.62 19.34 2.46
CA SER A 117 14.20 20.74 2.44
C SER A 117 15.43 21.66 2.35
N SER A 118 15.33 22.70 1.53
CA SER A 118 16.36 23.73 1.34
C SER A 118 16.51 24.65 2.55
N GLY A 119 17.41 25.64 2.46
CA GLY A 119 17.48 26.72 3.45
C GLY A 119 18.05 26.30 4.80
N GLY A 120 18.86 25.24 4.81
CA GLY A 120 19.52 24.71 6.01
C GLY A 120 18.66 23.75 6.84
N TYR A 121 17.36 23.59 6.56
CA TYR A 121 16.50 22.68 7.31
C TYR A 121 16.90 21.20 7.17
N CYS A 122 17.55 20.82 6.07
CA CYS A 122 18.15 19.50 5.89
C CYS A 122 19.10 19.13 7.05
N TRP A 123 19.91 20.07 7.54
CA TRP A 123 20.82 19.85 8.67
C TRP A 123 20.08 19.64 9.99
N ASN A 124 18.87 20.17 10.09
CA ASN A 124 17.97 19.94 11.22
C ASN A 124 17.14 18.66 11.05
N GLY A 125 17.61 17.71 10.23
CA GLY A 125 16.95 16.42 10.01
C GLY A 125 15.78 16.46 9.03
N MET A 126 15.51 17.57 8.34
CA MET A 126 14.42 17.67 7.35
C MET A 126 14.82 17.04 6.01
N LYS A 127 15.11 15.74 6.06
CA LYS A 127 15.61 14.90 4.96
C LYS A 127 15.16 13.46 5.17
N VAL A 128 14.87 12.73 4.09
CA VAL A 128 14.53 11.30 4.13
C VAL A 128 15.09 10.56 2.92
N ALA A 129 15.55 9.33 3.13
CA ALA A 129 16.00 8.41 2.09
C ALA A 129 15.05 7.21 2.04
N ILE A 130 14.45 6.97 0.87
CA ILE A 130 13.42 5.95 0.65
C ILE A 130 14.00 4.87 -0.25
N ASN A 131 14.04 3.63 0.21
CA ASN A 131 14.46 2.48 -0.59
C ASN A 131 13.24 1.88 -1.29
N VAL A 132 13.23 1.90 -2.62
CA VAL A 132 12.12 1.40 -3.44
C VAL A 132 12.53 0.12 -4.14
N GLU A 133 11.67 -0.89 -4.05
CA GLU A 133 11.87 -2.22 -4.62
C GLU A 133 10.87 -2.47 -5.75
N ASP A 134 11.25 -3.32 -6.72
CA ASP A 134 10.28 -3.80 -7.69
C ASP A 134 9.26 -4.71 -7.00
N PHE A 135 8.01 -4.64 -7.45
CA PHE A 135 7.02 -5.61 -7.02
C PHE A 135 7.38 -6.97 -7.63
N ALA A 136 7.88 -7.90 -6.82
CA ALA A 136 8.15 -9.25 -7.30
C ALA A 136 6.81 -9.91 -7.68
N PRO A 137 6.63 -10.39 -8.93
CA PRO A 137 5.48 -11.23 -9.23
C PRO A 137 5.57 -12.47 -8.34
N THR A 138 4.45 -12.82 -7.69
CA THR A 138 4.36 -14.03 -6.87
C THR A 138 4.83 -15.22 -7.70
N PRO A 139 5.79 -16.04 -7.21
CA PRO A 139 6.10 -17.31 -7.87
C PRO A 139 4.79 -18.09 -7.99
N ALA A 140 4.55 -18.71 -9.15
CA ALA A 140 3.40 -19.60 -9.35
C ALA A 140 3.30 -20.57 -8.16
N PRO A 141 2.08 -20.87 -7.65
CA PRO A 141 1.89 -21.51 -6.35
C PRO A 141 2.63 -22.85 -6.31
N ALA A 142 3.74 -22.89 -5.57
CA ALA A 142 4.31 -24.14 -5.10
C ALA A 142 3.37 -24.69 -4.02
N SER A 143 2.97 -25.94 -4.20
CA SER A 143 2.09 -26.66 -3.30
C SER A 143 2.72 -26.83 -1.91
N SER A 144 1.87 -26.60 -0.90
CA SER A 144 1.89 -27.15 0.48
C SER A 144 2.65 -26.43 1.62
N THR A 145 1.83 -26.14 2.65
CA THR A 145 2.06 -26.22 4.11
C THR A 145 2.51 -24.98 4.90
N GLU A 146 1.52 -24.41 5.62
CA GLU A 146 1.51 -23.83 6.98
C GLU A 146 2.84 -23.39 7.64
N ASN A 147 2.97 -22.09 7.97
CA ASN A 147 2.62 -21.52 9.29
C ASN A 147 3.19 -20.11 9.45
N GLY A 148 2.32 -19.13 9.72
CA GLY A 148 2.72 -17.77 10.12
C GLY A 148 1.54 -16.80 10.08
N SER A 149 1.01 -16.44 11.25
CA SER A 149 -0.20 -15.61 11.44
C SER A 149 -0.08 -14.20 10.81
N PRO A 150 -1.17 -13.66 10.20
CA PRO A 150 -1.21 -12.28 9.71
C PRO A 150 -1.85 -11.30 10.72
N SER A 151 -1.48 -10.04 10.61
CA SER A 151 -1.97 -8.91 11.39
C SER A 151 -3.48 -8.65 11.17
N ASN A 152 -4.18 -8.47 12.30
CA ASN A 152 -5.61 -8.72 12.52
C ASN A 152 -6.63 -7.66 12.01
N ILE A 153 -6.26 -6.74 11.10
CA ILE A 153 -7.14 -5.59 10.78
C ILE A 153 -7.89 -5.79 9.44
N VAL A 154 -7.24 -6.34 8.42
CA VAL A 154 -7.90 -6.65 7.14
C VAL A 154 -8.75 -7.92 7.24
N SER A 155 -8.32 -8.87 8.08
CA SER A 155 -9.02 -10.13 8.33
C SER A 155 -10.41 -9.96 8.96
N ARG A 156 -10.57 -9.04 9.93
CA ARG A 156 -11.87 -8.85 10.62
C ARG A 156 -12.95 -8.29 9.70
N GLN A 157 -12.62 -7.43 8.75
CA GLN A 157 -13.61 -6.87 7.82
C GLN A 157 -14.03 -7.89 6.75
N MET A 158 -13.09 -8.73 6.28
CA MET A 158 -13.38 -9.80 5.33
C MET A 158 -14.21 -10.92 5.94
N ILE A 159 -13.94 -11.34 7.19
CA ILE A 159 -14.70 -12.38 7.89
C ILE A 159 -16.17 -11.95 8.07
N ILE A 160 -16.43 -10.68 8.39
CA ILE A 160 -17.80 -10.16 8.56
C ILE A 160 -18.56 -10.20 7.24
N LEU A 161 -17.92 -9.81 6.13
CA LEU A 161 -18.54 -9.83 4.80
C LEU A 161 -18.82 -11.26 4.32
N ILE A 162 -17.88 -12.19 4.54
CA ILE A 162 -18.07 -13.60 4.19
C ILE A 162 -19.19 -14.23 5.02
N ALA A 163 -19.23 -13.99 6.34
CA ALA A 163 -20.29 -14.50 7.20
C ALA A 163 -21.67 -13.96 6.81
N PHE A 164 -21.74 -12.68 6.41
CA PHE A 164 -22.97 -12.05 5.95
C PHE A 164 -23.46 -12.67 4.63
N CYS A 165 -22.54 -12.90 3.67
CA CYS A 165 -22.87 -13.57 2.41
C CYS A 165 -23.38 -15.00 2.61
N VAL A 166 -22.72 -15.79 3.47
CA VAL A 166 -23.13 -17.18 3.76
C VAL A 166 -24.48 -17.23 4.48
N ALA A 167 -24.77 -16.27 5.37
CA ALA A 167 -26.06 -16.18 6.05
C ALA A 167 -27.21 -15.82 5.09
N LEU A 168 -26.93 -14.95 4.11
CA LEU A 168 -27.89 -14.62 3.05
C LEU A 168 -28.16 -15.82 2.14
N GLU A 169 -27.13 -16.59 1.77
CA GLU A 169 -27.32 -17.81 0.98
C GLU A 169 -28.09 -18.89 1.75
N TRP A 170 -27.83 -19.07 3.04
CA TRP A 170 -28.63 -19.95 3.89
C TRP A 170 -30.10 -19.51 3.94
N MET A 171 -30.39 -18.21 4.12
CA MET A 171 -31.79 -17.74 4.13
C MET A 171 -32.51 -17.96 2.80
N VAL A 172 -31.82 -17.83 1.66
CA VAL A 172 -32.39 -18.07 0.33
C VAL A 172 -32.63 -19.55 0.04
N LEU A 173 -31.88 -20.47 0.67
CA LEU A 173 -32.07 -21.92 0.53
C LEU A 173 -33.21 -22.49 1.39
N PHE A 174 -33.61 -21.77 2.44
CA PHE A 174 -34.68 -22.17 3.37
C PHE A 174 -35.99 -21.38 3.22
N LEU A 175 -36.06 -20.46 2.25
CA LEU A 175 -37.28 -19.81 1.75
C LEU A 175 -37.79 -20.54 0.49
#